data_AF-A0A0K9GEL8-F1
#
_entry.id   AF-A0A0K9GEL8-F1
#
_cell.length_a   1.000
_cell.length_b   1.000
_cell.length_c   1.000
_cell.angle_alpha   90.00
_cell.angle_beta   90.00
_cell.angle_gamma   90.00
#
_symmetry.space_group_name_H-M   'P 1'
#
loop_
_entity.id
_entity.type
_entity.pdbx_description
1 polymer ?
#
loop_
_entity_poly.entity_id
_entity_poly.type
_entity_poly.pdbx_seq_one_letter_code
_entity_poly.pdbx_strand_id
1 'polypeptide(L)'
;MTFKGFTNDDFNVFQIDGLDARMDAIKTIIRPKFELLSDVFTEELSVLTKEPMYPHIAKHARRTINPPNDTWIAFSSNPRGYKMVPHFQIGLWETHLFIWYAVIYEAKGKEPIGQHFLSRTQEIQESIPANYVWSIDHMKPDVIHHDTLSTEDLNKMFERLATVKKAELLCGFQLSRDEAVKIPGDELIEMIRDVFVHLLPLYNVE
;
A
#
# COMPACT_ATOMS: atom_id res chain seq x y z
N MET A 1 -9.03 12.71 -18.15
CA MET A 1 -10.12 11.71 -18.01
C MET A 1 -10.49 11.63 -16.54
N THR A 2 -11.63 11.05 -16.17
CA THR A 2 -12.05 10.91 -14.76
C THR A 2 -11.92 9.45 -14.34
N PHE A 3 -11.43 9.18 -13.14
CA PHE A 3 -11.40 7.84 -12.57
C PHE A 3 -12.83 7.33 -12.35
N LYS A 4 -13.11 6.10 -12.81
CA LYS A 4 -14.46 5.49 -12.75
C LYS A 4 -14.56 4.31 -11.80
N GLY A 5 -13.50 4.02 -11.04
CA GLY A 5 -13.40 2.83 -10.22
C GLY A 5 -12.67 1.68 -10.92
N PHE A 6 -12.44 0.61 -10.16
CA PHE A 6 -11.93 -0.65 -10.69
C PHE A 6 -13.08 -1.54 -11.16
N THR A 7 -12.79 -2.44 -12.09
CA THR A 7 -13.72 -3.31 -12.79
C THR A 7 -13.17 -4.72 -12.77
N ASN A 8 -14.00 -5.72 -13.06
CA ASN A 8 -13.55 -7.11 -13.16
C ASN A 8 -12.36 -7.31 -14.10
N ASP A 9 -12.28 -6.53 -15.17
CA ASP A 9 -11.18 -6.62 -16.14
C ASP A 9 -9.83 -6.26 -15.52
N ASP A 10 -9.78 -5.31 -14.58
CA ASP A 10 -8.55 -4.93 -13.90
C ASP A 10 -8.02 -6.08 -13.02
N PHE A 11 -8.91 -6.80 -12.33
CA PHE A 11 -8.56 -7.96 -11.51
C PHE A 11 -8.23 -9.19 -12.37
N ASN A 12 -8.90 -9.37 -13.51
CA ASN A 12 -8.65 -10.48 -14.43
C ASN A 12 -7.28 -10.40 -15.09
N VAL A 13 -6.61 -9.23 -15.09
CA VAL A 13 -5.22 -9.10 -15.58
C VAL A 13 -4.30 -10.14 -14.93
N PHE A 14 -4.48 -10.44 -13.65
CA PHE A 14 -3.63 -11.38 -12.92
C PHE A 14 -3.86 -12.85 -13.27
N GLN A 15 -4.95 -13.16 -13.99
CA GLN A 15 -5.24 -14.49 -14.54
C GLN A 15 -4.58 -14.73 -15.91
N ILE A 16 -4.01 -13.69 -16.53
CA ILE A 16 -3.33 -13.81 -17.82
C ILE A 16 -2.03 -14.59 -17.63
N ASP A 17 -1.89 -15.70 -18.34
CA ASP A 17 -0.66 -16.49 -18.35
C ASP A 17 0.47 -15.81 -19.12
N GLY A 18 1.69 -15.95 -18.61
CA GLY A 18 2.90 -15.42 -19.23
C GLY A 18 3.25 -13.99 -18.81
N LEU A 19 4.55 -13.77 -18.59
CA LEU A 19 5.10 -12.49 -18.14
C LEU A 19 4.77 -11.35 -19.11
N ASP A 20 5.08 -11.51 -20.39
CA ASP A 20 4.94 -10.43 -21.37
C ASP A 20 3.47 -10.02 -21.56
N ALA A 21 2.58 -11.00 -21.76
CA ALA A 21 1.15 -10.75 -21.92
C ALA A 21 0.53 -10.07 -20.68
N ARG A 22 0.87 -10.54 -19.47
CA ARG A 22 0.38 -9.91 -18.23
C ARG A 22 0.95 -8.50 -18.06
N MET A 23 2.23 -8.29 -18.36
CA MET A 23 2.85 -6.97 -18.24
C MET A 23 2.24 -5.97 -19.23
N ASP A 24 1.89 -6.40 -20.43
CA ASP A 24 1.22 -5.53 -21.40
C ASP A 24 -0.21 -5.21 -20.97
N ALA A 25 -0.96 -6.18 -20.42
CA ALA A 25 -2.27 -5.93 -19.83
C ALA A 25 -2.21 -4.97 -18.62
N ILE A 26 -1.21 -5.11 -17.73
CA ILE A 26 -0.99 -4.16 -16.62
C ILE A 26 -0.78 -2.74 -17.18
N LYS A 27 0.01 -2.59 -18.24
CA LYS A 27 0.29 -1.28 -18.85
C LYS A 27 -0.93 -0.67 -19.54
N THR A 28 -1.77 -1.47 -20.17
CA THR A 28 -2.89 -0.97 -21.01
C THR A 28 -4.19 -0.81 -20.22
N ILE A 29 -4.42 -1.66 -19.22
CA ILE A 29 -5.68 -1.71 -18.45
C ILE A 29 -5.53 -0.99 -17.11
N ILE A 30 -4.53 -1.38 -16.30
CA ILE A 30 -4.42 -0.90 -14.91
C ILE A 30 -3.69 0.44 -14.82
N ARG A 31 -2.57 0.60 -15.53
CA ARG A 31 -1.71 1.80 -15.42
C ARG A 31 -2.45 3.12 -15.67
N PRO A 32 -3.35 3.26 -16.66
CA PRO A 32 -4.10 4.50 -16.85
C PRO A 32 -4.92 4.89 -15.61
N LYS A 33 -5.42 3.91 -14.85
CA LYS A 33 -6.15 4.18 -13.59
C LYS A 33 -5.21 4.63 -12.48
N PHE A 34 -4.03 4.04 -12.39
CA PHE A 34 -2.99 4.50 -11.47
C PHE A 34 -2.50 5.91 -11.78
N GLU A 35 -2.39 6.28 -13.05
CA GLU A 35 -2.06 7.66 -13.46
C GLU A 35 -3.15 8.63 -13.00
N LEU A 36 -4.43 8.30 -13.19
CA LEU A 36 -5.54 9.12 -12.68
C LEU A 36 -5.54 9.24 -11.15
N LEU A 37 -5.27 8.16 -10.43
CA LEU A 37 -5.13 8.19 -8.97
C LEU A 37 -3.89 9.00 -8.54
N SER A 38 -2.83 9.00 -9.34
CA SER A 38 -1.63 9.80 -9.08
C SER A 38 -1.91 11.30 -9.16
N ASP A 39 -2.69 11.72 -10.15
CA ASP A 39 -3.08 13.13 -10.33
C ASP A 39 -3.92 13.62 -9.14
N VAL A 40 -4.70 12.74 -8.51
CA VAL A 40 -5.52 13.06 -7.33
C VAL A 40 -4.67 13.10 -6.06
N PHE A 41 -3.94 12.03 -5.75
CA PHE A 41 -3.37 11.86 -4.41
C PHE A 41 -1.98 12.44 -4.22
N THR A 42 -1.27 12.83 -5.29
CA THR A 42 0.10 13.35 -5.14
C THR A 42 0.13 14.66 -4.35
N GLU A 43 -0.71 15.63 -4.73
CA GLU A 43 -0.77 16.92 -4.03
C GLU A 43 -1.41 16.76 -2.64
N GLU A 44 -2.49 15.99 -2.54
CA GLU A 44 -3.18 15.74 -1.27
C GLU A 44 -2.25 15.11 -0.22
N LEU A 45 -1.53 14.04 -0.58
CA LEU A 45 -0.56 13.42 0.33
C LEU A 45 0.55 14.41 0.69
N SER A 46 1.00 15.25 -0.26
CA SER A 46 2.02 16.26 0.06
C SER A 46 1.56 17.26 1.11
N VAL A 47 0.28 17.66 1.05
CA VAL A 47 -0.33 18.53 2.06
C VAL A 47 -0.47 17.81 3.40
N LEU A 48 -0.97 16.58 3.39
CA LEU A 48 -1.20 15.78 4.61
C LEU A 48 0.11 15.44 5.35
N THR A 49 1.17 15.10 4.62
CA THR A 49 2.48 14.76 5.19
C THR A 49 3.38 15.97 5.42
N LYS A 50 2.99 17.16 4.92
CA LYS A 50 3.78 18.40 4.95
C LYS A 50 5.16 18.27 4.28
N GLU A 51 5.30 17.36 3.33
CA GLU A 51 6.50 17.23 2.50
C GLU A 51 6.14 16.81 1.06
N PRO A 52 6.97 17.12 0.05
CA PRO A 52 6.67 16.75 -1.34
C PRO A 52 6.56 15.23 -1.51
N MET A 53 5.43 14.76 -2.04
CA MET A 53 5.20 13.37 -2.39
C MET A 53 5.32 13.18 -3.90
N TYR A 54 5.87 12.03 -4.31
CA TYR A 54 6.08 11.68 -5.71
C TYR A 54 5.44 10.32 -6.02
N PRO A 55 4.65 10.21 -7.11
CA PRO A 55 4.05 8.96 -7.51
C PRO A 55 5.04 8.06 -8.25
N HIS A 56 4.99 6.75 -7.96
CA HIS A 56 5.85 5.72 -8.55
C HIS A 56 5.02 4.49 -8.88
N ILE A 57 4.77 4.26 -10.17
CA ILE A 57 4.09 3.03 -10.62
C ILE A 57 5.07 1.86 -10.59
N ALA A 58 4.66 0.74 -10.01
CA ALA A 58 5.45 -0.48 -9.96
C ALA A 58 5.82 -0.94 -11.39
N LYS A 59 7.12 -1.08 -11.65
CA LYS A 59 7.64 -1.42 -12.98
C LYS A 59 7.85 -2.91 -13.21
N HIS A 60 7.87 -3.72 -12.14
CA HIS A 60 8.19 -5.16 -12.18
C HIS A 60 9.49 -5.50 -12.93
N ALA A 61 10.42 -4.54 -13.04
CA ALA A 61 11.57 -4.58 -13.95
C ALA A 61 12.62 -5.66 -13.63
N ARG A 62 12.49 -6.37 -12.50
CA ARG A 62 13.37 -7.47 -12.10
C ARG A 62 12.77 -8.85 -12.36
N ARG A 63 11.53 -8.93 -12.86
CA ARG A 63 10.88 -10.21 -13.21
C ARG A 63 11.38 -10.66 -14.58
N THR A 64 11.89 -11.89 -14.67
CA THR A 64 12.42 -12.48 -15.90
C THR A 64 11.65 -13.72 -16.35
N ILE A 65 10.92 -14.38 -15.43
CA ILE A 65 10.21 -15.64 -15.70
C ILE A 65 8.80 -15.56 -15.12
N ASN A 66 8.66 -15.25 -13.83
CA ASN A 66 7.37 -15.28 -13.16
C ASN A 66 6.62 -13.94 -13.34
N PRO A 67 5.40 -13.95 -13.90
CA PRO A 67 4.57 -12.75 -13.94
C PRO A 67 4.24 -12.26 -12.52
N PRO A 68 4.04 -10.94 -12.33
CA PRO A 68 3.63 -10.41 -11.04
C PRO A 68 2.18 -10.83 -10.71
N ASN A 69 1.91 -11.13 -9.45
CA ASN A 69 0.57 -11.49 -8.96
C ASN A 69 -0.23 -10.26 -8.50
N ASP A 70 0.45 -9.12 -8.43
CA ASP A 70 -0.07 -7.86 -7.94
C ASP A 70 0.61 -6.68 -8.66
N THR A 71 0.00 -5.51 -8.62
CA THR A 71 0.65 -4.27 -9.07
C THR A 71 0.09 -3.09 -8.31
N TRP A 72 0.88 -2.03 -8.18
CA TRP A 72 0.50 -0.85 -7.41
C TRP A 72 1.10 0.43 -7.96
N ILE A 73 0.55 1.54 -7.49
CA ILE A 73 1.20 2.84 -7.46
C ILE A 73 1.60 3.18 -6.03
N ALA A 74 2.82 3.68 -5.85
CA ALA A 74 3.33 4.12 -4.56
C ALA A 74 3.51 5.65 -4.52
N PHE A 75 3.40 6.24 -3.34
CA PHE A 75 3.64 7.67 -3.11
C PHE A 75 4.68 7.83 -2.01
N SER A 76 5.79 8.49 -2.31
CA SER A 76 6.91 8.65 -1.36
C SER A 76 7.58 10.00 -1.46
N SER A 77 8.26 10.42 -0.40
CA SER A 77 9.03 11.67 -0.36
C SER A 77 10.29 11.69 -1.25
N ASN A 78 10.71 10.53 -1.75
CA ASN A 78 11.86 10.43 -2.65
C ASN A 78 11.44 10.48 -4.14
N PRO A 79 11.89 11.47 -4.95
CA PRO A 79 11.53 11.58 -6.36
C PRO A 79 12.14 10.48 -7.25
N ARG A 80 13.10 9.70 -6.75
CA ARG A 80 13.80 8.66 -7.53
C ARG A 80 13.26 7.25 -7.30
N GLY A 81 12.36 7.07 -6.33
CA GLY A 81 11.74 5.78 -6.04
C GLY A 81 11.33 5.64 -4.59
N TYR A 82 10.36 4.75 -4.37
CA TYR A 82 9.66 4.58 -3.09
C TYR A 82 10.27 3.53 -2.15
N LYS A 83 10.88 2.48 -2.71
CA LYS A 83 11.27 1.26 -1.96
C LYS A 83 12.20 1.50 -0.76
N MET A 84 13.01 2.57 -0.81
CA MET A 84 14.03 2.86 0.20
C MET A 84 13.52 3.71 1.36
N VAL A 85 12.25 4.14 1.34
CA VAL A 85 11.63 5.03 2.33
C VAL A 85 10.22 4.54 2.67
N PRO A 86 9.65 4.95 3.82
CA PRO A 86 8.21 4.79 4.06
C PRO A 86 7.40 5.42 2.93
N HIS A 87 6.31 4.78 2.54
CA HIS A 87 5.50 5.22 1.42
C HIS A 87 4.07 4.71 1.53
N PHE A 88 3.15 5.37 0.82
CA PHE A 88 1.80 4.90 0.65
C PHE A 88 1.67 4.07 -0.63
N GLN A 89 0.67 3.21 -0.73
CA GLN A 89 0.37 2.41 -1.91
C GLN A 89 -1.13 2.34 -2.17
N ILE A 90 -1.50 2.25 -3.44
CA ILE A 90 -2.81 1.78 -3.91
C ILE A 90 -2.51 0.69 -4.94
N GLY A 91 -3.05 -0.51 -4.77
CA GLY A 91 -2.74 -1.62 -5.67
C GLY A 91 -3.73 -2.76 -5.65
N LEU A 92 -3.55 -3.70 -6.57
CA LEU A 92 -4.46 -4.80 -6.80
C LEU A 92 -3.69 -6.12 -6.70
N TRP A 93 -4.30 -7.09 -6.03
CA TRP A 93 -4.14 -8.51 -6.34
C TRP A 93 -5.30 -8.95 -7.24
N GLU A 94 -5.29 -10.20 -7.69
CA GLU A 94 -6.47 -10.81 -8.33
C GLU A 94 -7.73 -10.76 -7.44
N THR A 95 -7.54 -10.89 -6.13
CA THR A 95 -8.63 -11.11 -5.17
C THR A 95 -9.14 -9.85 -4.50
N HIS A 96 -8.33 -8.78 -4.43
CA HIS A 96 -8.68 -7.60 -3.65
C HIS A 96 -7.87 -6.36 -4.08
N LEU A 97 -8.46 -5.19 -3.83
CA LEU A 97 -7.77 -3.91 -3.81
C LEU A 97 -7.15 -3.72 -2.42
N PHE A 98 -5.94 -3.15 -2.39
CA PHE A 98 -5.26 -2.77 -1.17
C PHE A 98 -4.84 -1.32 -1.19
N ILE A 99 -4.86 -0.70 -0.01
CA ILE A 99 -4.34 0.63 0.25
C ILE A 99 -3.44 0.53 1.47
N TRP A 100 -2.16 0.87 1.34
CA TRP A 100 -1.15 0.64 2.38
C TRP A 100 -0.41 1.92 2.76
N TYR A 101 0.01 2.00 4.01
CA TYR A 101 1.29 2.55 4.42
C TYR A 101 2.28 1.38 4.49
N ALA A 102 3.50 1.54 3.96
CA ALA A 102 4.46 0.46 3.82
C ALA A 102 5.90 0.86 4.16
N VAL A 103 6.55 0.02 4.96
CA VAL A 103 7.99 0.00 5.23
C VAL A 103 8.53 -1.38 4.83
N ILE A 104 9.05 -1.50 3.62
CA ILE A 104 9.48 -2.78 3.03
C ILE A 104 10.95 -3.08 3.31
N TYR A 105 11.43 -4.26 2.91
CA TYR A 105 12.76 -4.76 3.32
C TYR A 105 13.90 -3.85 2.84
N GLU A 106 13.69 -3.15 1.72
CA GLU A 106 14.61 -2.17 1.12
C GLU A 106 14.72 -0.85 1.88
N ALA A 107 13.76 -0.53 2.76
CA ALA A 107 13.72 0.75 3.45
C ALA A 107 14.98 0.97 4.31
N LYS A 108 15.53 2.19 4.24
CA LYS A 108 16.57 2.66 5.15
C LYS A 108 15.91 3.17 6.42
N GLY A 109 16.62 3.11 7.55
CA GLY A 109 16.13 3.67 8.81
C GLY A 109 14.99 2.88 9.45
N LYS A 110 14.86 1.56 9.20
CA LYS A 110 13.82 0.74 9.84
C LYS A 110 13.97 0.62 11.35
N GLU A 111 15.20 0.67 11.86
CA GLU A 111 15.47 0.69 13.30
C GLU A 111 14.80 1.88 13.99
N PRO A 112 15.08 3.15 13.65
CA PRO A 112 14.39 4.27 14.28
C PRO A 112 12.88 4.29 14.04
N ILE A 113 12.40 3.84 12.88
CA ILE A 113 10.96 3.72 12.61
C ILE A 113 10.30 2.72 13.56
N GLY A 114 10.86 1.51 13.68
CA GLY A 114 10.33 0.48 14.58
C GLY A 114 10.41 0.91 16.05
N GLN A 115 11.47 1.62 16.45
CA GLN A 115 11.56 2.19 17.81
C GLN A 115 10.51 3.27 18.07
N HIS A 116 10.20 4.11 17.08
CA HIS A 116 9.11 5.08 17.20
C HIS A 116 7.74 4.40 17.33
N PHE A 117 7.49 3.33 16.56
CA PHE A 117 6.25 2.57 16.71
C PHE A 117 6.15 1.91 18.08
N LEU A 118 7.25 1.33 18.59
CA LEU A 118 7.32 0.75 19.93
C LEU A 118 7.01 1.77 21.04
N SER A 119 7.47 3.01 20.91
CA SER A 119 7.21 4.03 21.94
C SER A 119 5.76 4.53 21.94
N ARG A 120 4.99 4.22 20.90
CA ARG A 120 3.61 4.68 20.70
C ARG A 120 2.62 3.56 20.39
N THR A 121 2.97 2.30 20.70
CA THR A 121 2.17 1.13 20.28
C THR A 121 0.70 1.23 20.70
N GLN A 122 0.43 1.67 21.93
CA GLN A 122 -0.94 1.80 22.42
C GLN A 122 -1.72 2.87 21.63
N GLU A 123 -1.12 4.03 21.37
CA GLU A 123 -1.74 5.09 20.58
C GLU A 123 -2.01 4.65 19.14
N ILE A 124 -1.07 3.92 18.53
CA ILE A 124 -1.25 3.33 17.20
C ILE A 124 -2.41 2.33 17.22
N GLN A 125 -2.48 1.47 18.23
CA GLN A 125 -3.56 0.50 18.35
C GLN A 125 -4.94 1.15 18.52
N GLU A 126 -5.03 2.27 19.24
CA GLU A 126 -6.30 2.97 19.47
C GLU A 126 -6.73 3.84 18.27
N SER A 127 -5.77 4.33 17.48
CA SER A 127 -6.02 5.24 16.34
C SER A 127 -6.32 4.52 15.03
N ILE A 128 -5.80 3.30 14.83
CA ILE A 128 -6.07 2.52 13.62
C ILE A 128 -7.45 1.86 13.73
N PRO A 129 -8.36 2.03 12.75
CA PRO A 129 -9.68 1.43 12.82
C PRO A 129 -9.66 -0.10 12.82
N ALA A 130 -10.59 -0.72 13.55
CA ALA A 130 -10.66 -2.18 13.76
C ALA A 130 -10.68 -3.02 12.47
N ASN A 131 -11.29 -2.49 11.40
CA ASN A 131 -11.39 -3.15 10.10
C ASN A 131 -10.12 -3.04 9.23
N TYR A 132 -9.03 -2.49 9.76
CA TYR A 132 -7.75 -2.42 9.08
C TYR A 132 -6.99 -3.72 9.27
N VAL A 133 -5.94 -3.85 8.48
CA VAL A 133 -5.12 -5.05 8.40
C VAL A 133 -3.65 -4.68 8.41
N TRP A 134 -2.82 -5.66 8.78
CA TRP A 134 -1.37 -5.56 8.78
C TRP A 134 -0.74 -6.66 7.94
N SER A 135 0.40 -6.38 7.30
CA SER A 135 1.22 -7.39 6.62
C SER A 135 2.69 -7.25 7.01
N ILE A 136 3.39 -8.38 7.00
CA ILE A 136 4.84 -8.47 7.27
C ILE A 136 5.65 -8.91 6.04
N ASP A 137 4.98 -9.06 4.89
CA ASP A 137 5.56 -9.47 3.61
C ASP A 137 4.67 -8.97 2.45
N HIS A 138 5.07 -7.87 1.79
CA HIS A 138 4.30 -7.28 0.69
C HIS A 138 4.23 -8.18 -0.55
N MET A 139 5.03 -9.25 -0.61
CA MET A 139 5.02 -10.19 -1.74
C MET A 139 3.98 -11.29 -1.56
N LYS A 140 3.19 -11.25 -0.47
CA LYS A 140 2.12 -12.19 -0.17
C LYS A 140 0.80 -11.46 0.04
N PRO A 141 -0.34 -12.09 -0.33
CA PRO A 141 -1.65 -11.50 -0.12
C PRO A 141 -2.13 -11.60 1.34
N ASP A 142 -1.46 -12.43 2.16
CA ASP A 142 -1.86 -12.70 3.54
C ASP A 142 -1.74 -11.46 4.43
N VAL A 143 -2.72 -11.30 5.32
CA VAL A 143 -2.80 -10.19 6.28
C VAL A 143 -3.24 -10.67 7.65
N ILE A 144 -3.01 -9.82 8.66
CA ILE A 144 -3.46 -10.01 10.04
C ILE A 144 -4.45 -8.89 10.35
N HIS A 145 -5.65 -9.25 10.79
CA HIS A 145 -6.70 -8.27 11.10
C HIS A 145 -6.37 -7.48 12.38
N HIS A 146 -6.54 -6.17 12.34
CA HIS A 146 -6.14 -5.28 13.42
C HIS A 146 -6.93 -5.56 14.71
N ASP A 147 -8.22 -5.84 14.61
CA ASP A 147 -9.09 -6.20 15.73
C ASP A 147 -8.70 -7.51 16.45
N THR A 148 -7.86 -8.35 15.84
CA THR A 148 -7.32 -9.56 16.45
C THR A 148 -5.97 -9.36 17.16
N LEU A 149 -5.33 -8.20 16.98
CA LEU A 149 -4.00 -7.93 17.51
C LEU A 149 -4.07 -7.28 18.90
N SER A 150 -3.37 -7.89 19.86
CA SER A 150 -3.10 -7.23 21.13
C SER A 150 -1.95 -6.20 20.99
N THR A 151 -1.80 -5.32 21.99
CA THR A 151 -0.66 -4.41 22.08
C THR A 151 0.67 -5.17 22.04
N GLU A 152 0.71 -6.35 22.66
CA GLU A 152 1.90 -7.21 22.70
C GLU A 152 2.24 -7.80 21.32
N ASP A 153 1.23 -8.15 20.52
CA ASP A 153 1.45 -8.63 19.15
C ASP A 153 2.01 -7.52 18.26
N LEU A 154 1.46 -6.30 18.37
CA LEU A 154 1.99 -5.12 17.68
C LEU A 154 3.42 -4.80 18.11
N ASN A 155 3.73 -4.86 19.41
CA ASN A 155 5.10 -4.68 19.92
C ASN A 155 6.07 -5.65 19.25
N LYS A 156 5.73 -6.95 19.16
CA LYS A 156 6.59 -7.94 18.48
C LYS A 156 6.78 -7.61 17.00
N MET A 157 5.75 -7.14 16.32
CA MET A 157 5.85 -6.72 14.91
C MET A 157 6.78 -5.51 14.74
N PHE A 158 6.67 -4.51 15.61
CA PHE A 158 7.48 -3.30 15.58
C PHE A 158 8.94 -3.56 16.00
N GLU A 159 9.17 -4.40 17.01
CA GLU A 159 10.51 -4.86 17.40
C GLU A 159 11.18 -5.63 16.25
N ARG A 160 10.42 -6.51 15.57
CA ARG A 160 10.92 -7.21 14.39
C ARG A 160 11.29 -6.24 13.26
N LEU A 161 10.49 -5.20 13.02
CA LEU A 161 10.82 -4.15 12.04
C LEU A 161 12.14 -3.45 12.41
N ALA A 162 12.35 -3.16 13.70
CA ALA A 162 13.54 -2.48 14.18
C ALA A 162 14.82 -3.34 14.08
N THR A 163 14.71 -4.64 14.33
CA THR A 163 15.86 -5.53 14.55
C THR A 163 16.19 -6.44 13.38
N VAL A 164 15.20 -6.85 12.57
CA VAL A 164 15.39 -7.83 11.50
C VAL A 164 15.54 -7.14 10.15
N LYS A 165 16.73 -7.26 9.53
CA LYS A 165 17.05 -6.61 8.25
C LYS A 165 16.05 -6.91 7.12
N LYS A 166 15.48 -8.12 7.07
CA LYS A 166 14.48 -8.51 6.06
C LYS A 166 13.03 -8.26 6.48
N ALA A 167 12.79 -7.74 7.68
CA ALA A 167 11.44 -7.43 8.11
C ALA A 167 10.85 -6.28 7.30
N GLU A 168 9.54 -6.38 7.17
CA GLU A 168 8.66 -5.42 6.55
C GLU A 168 7.48 -5.21 7.48
N LEU A 169 6.81 -4.09 7.31
CA LEU A 169 5.58 -3.77 8.00
C LEU A 169 4.71 -2.94 7.07
N LEU A 170 3.47 -3.37 6.90
CA LEU A 170 2.44 -2.66 6.16
C LEU A 170 1.19 -2.58 7.05
N CYS A 171 0.49 -1.45 6.97
CA CYS A 171 -0.78 -1.22 7.66
C CYS A 171 -1.73 -0.49 6.72
N GLY A 172 -3.00 -0.86 6.71
CA GLY A 172 -3.94 -0.32 5.73
C GLY A 172 -5.22 -1.10 5.61
N PHE A 173 -5.84 -0.98 4.44
CA PHE A 173 -7.20 -1.41 4.20
C PHE A 173 -7.27 -2.27 2.93
N GLN A 174 -8.18 -3.25 2.94
CA GLN A 174 -8.46 -4.10 1.79
C GLN A 174 -9.94 -4.08 1.46
N LEU A 175 -10.24 -4.08 0.17
CA LEU A 175 -11.58 -4.35 -0.35
C LEU A 175 -11.51 -5.61 -1.19
N SER A 176 -12.38 -6.57 -0.91
CA SER A 176 -12.50 -7.74 -1.80
C SER A 176 -12.85 -7.27 -3.21
N ARG A 177 -12.46 -8.04 -4.22
CA ARG A 177 -12.81 -7.77 -5.62
C ARG A 177 -14.31 -7.51 -5.78
N ASP A 178 -15.15 -8.32 -5.13
CA ASP A 178 -16.61 -8.22 -5.22
C ASP A 178 -17.18 -6.92 -4.63
N GLU A 179 -16.48 -6.31 -3.68
CA GLU A 179 -16.83 -4.99 -3.13
C GLU A 179 -16.25 -3.89 -4.03
N ALA A 180 -14.96 -3.97 -4.35
CA ALA A 180 -14.23 -2.95 -5.09
C ALA A 180 -14.86 -2.63 -6.46
N VAL A 181 -15.37 -3.63 -7.18
CA VAL A 181 -15.99 -3.42 -8.51
C VAL A 181 -17.39 -2.78 -8.46
N LYS A 182 -17.97 -2.64 -7.26
CA LYS A 182 -19.29 -2.01 -7.07
C LYS A 182 -19.19 -0.55 -6.66
N ILE A 183 -18.02 -0.07 -6.26
CA ILE A 183 -17.84 1.28 -5.74
C ILE A 183 -17.57 2.25 -6.90
N PRO A 184 -18.37 3.31 -7.06
CA PRO A 184 -18.12 4.38 -8.02
C PRO A 184 -16.76 5.06 -7.81
N GLY A 185 -16.19 5.61 -8.88
CA GLY A 185 -14.83 6.16 -8.83
C GLY A 185 -14.63 7.33 -7.86
N ASP A 186 -15.63 8.20 -7.72
CA ASP A 186 -15.65 9.30 -6.76
C ASP A 186 -15.76 8.80 -5.31
N GLU A 187 -16.68 7.87 -5.03
CA GLU A 187 -16.80 7.24 -3.71
C GLU A 187 -15.53 6.48 -3.30
N LEU A 188 -14.89 5.79 -4.26
CA LEU A 188 -13.64 5.09 -4.00
C LEU A 188 -12.49 6.06 -3.71
N ILE A 189 -12.46 7.23 -4.37
CA ILE A 189 -11.47 8.28 -4.07
C ILE A 189 -11.63 8.78 -2.64
N GLU A 190 -12.86 9.08 -2.20
CA GLU A 190 -13.12 9.51 -0.82
C GLU A 190 -12.69 8.44 0.19
N MET A 191 -13.00 7.18 -0.09
CA MET A 191 -12.58 6.07 0.78
C MET A 191 -11.05 5.95 0.86
N ILE A 192 -10.34 6.02 -0.26
CA ILE A 192 -8.87 5.98 -0.27
C ILE A 192 -8.29 7.16 0.52
N ARG A 193 -8.90 8.36 0.39
CA ARG A 193 -8.48 9.54 1.15
C ARG A 193 -8.64 9.31 2.65
N ASP A 194 -9.78 8.81 3.09
CA ASP A 194 -10.02 8.48 4.50
C ASP A 194 -9.01 7.44 5.00
N VAL A 195 -8.67 6.44 4.16
CA VAL A 195 -7.64 5.46 4.51
C VAL A 195 -6.28 6.12 4.70
N PHE A 196 -5.87 7.02 3.80
CA PHE A 196 -4.61 7.74 3.99
C PHE A 196 -4.59 8.59 5.26
N VAL A 197 -5.69 9.27 5.59
CA VAL A 197 -5.80 10.05 6.83
C VAL A 197 -5.61 9.17 8.07
N HIS A 198 -6.26 8.01 8.14
CA HIS A 198 -6.09 7.08 9.26
C HIS A 198 -4.66 6.51 9.36
N LEU A 199 -3.92 6.47 8.24
CA LEU A 199 -2.55 5.97 8.20
C LEU A 199 -1.48 7.04 8.46
N LEU A 200 -1.84 8.33 8.51
CA LEU A 200 -0.90 9.42 8.80
C LEU A 200 -0.14 9.28 10.13
N PRO A 201 -0.72 8.76 11.23
CA PRO A 201 0.02 8.53 12.47
C PRO A 201 1.24 7.62 12.29
N LEU A 202 1.22 6.73 11.29
CA LEU A 202 2.35 5.85 10.98
C LEU A 202 3.42 6.52 10.11
N TYR A 203 3.03 7.54 9.34
CA TYR A 203 3.94 8.28 8.47
C TYR A 203 4.66 9.41 9.20
N ASN A 204 3.95 10.15 10.05
CA ASN A 204 4.49 11.28 10.79
C ASN A 204 5.24 10.79 12.04
N VAL A 205 6.45 10.28 11.80
CA VAL A 205 7.41 9.83 12.81
C VAL A 205 8.12 11.07 13.40
N GLU A 206 7.37 11.94 14.10
CA GLU A 206 7.90 13.07 14.88
C GLU A 206 8.10 12.69 16.36
#